data_AF-A0A6L6JHC0-F1
#
_entry.id   AF-A0A6L6JHC0-F1
#
_cell.length_a   1.000
_cell.length_b   1.000
_cell.length_c   1.000
_cell.angle_alpha   90.00
_cell.angle_beta   90.00
_cell.angle_gamma   90.00
#
_symmetry.space_group_name_H-M   'P 1'
#
loop_
_entity.id
_entity.type
_entity.pdbx_description
1 polymer ?
#
loop_
_entity_poly.entity_id
_entity_poly.type
_entity_poly.pdbx_seq_one_letter_code
_entity_poly.pdbx_strand_id
1 'polypeptide(L)' 'MIVCICNNVNSEAIHAAVDKGASCIDSVRNETGAAACCGKCQFKVNRILQERQQTDTSEFSVAQAIYS' A
#
# COMPACT_ATOMS: atom_id res chain seq x y z
N MET A 1 -9.70 5.21 6.34
CA MET A 1 -9.68 6.66 5.94
C MET A 1 -9.89 6.79 4.43
N ILE A 2 -10.63 7.78 3.91
CA ILE A 2 -10.65 8.06 2.45
C ILE A 2 -9.27 8.54 1.97
N VAL A 3 -8.71 7.84 1.00
CA VAL A 3 -7.40 8.13 0.39
C VAL A 3 -7.58 8.75 -1.00
N CYS A 4 -8.46 8.20 -1.83
CA CYS A 4 -8.81 8.73 -3.15
C CYS A 4 -10.27 9.20 -3.18
N ILE A 5 -10.47 10.51 -3.33
CA ILE A 5 -11.82 11.09 -3.43
C ILE A 5 -12.45 10.76 -4.79
N CYS A 6 -11.69 10.86 -5.89
CA CYS A 6 -12.22 10.67 -7.25
C CYS A 6 -12.89 9.31 -7.46
N ASN A 7 -12.29 8.26 -6.91
CA ASN A 7 -12.75 6.88 -7.10
C ASN A 7 -13.26 6.24 -5.80
N ASN A 8 -13.55 7.07 -4.78
CA ASN A 8 -14.06 6.63 -3.47
C ASN A 8 -13.26 5.46 -2.86
N VAL A 9 -11.92 5.56 -2.85
CA VAL A 9 -11.04 4.51 -2.32
C VAL A 9 -10.56 4.90 -0.92
N ASN A 10 -10.76 4.01 0.04
CA ASN A 10 -10.26 4.16 1.41
C ASN A 10 -8.94 3.38 1.63
N SER A 11 -8.29 3.61 2.77
CA SER A 11 -7.04 2.96 3.14
C SER A 11 -7.20 1.44 3.25
N GLU A 12 -8.36 0.99 3.73
CA GLU A 12 -8.66 -0.42 3.91
C GLU A 12 -8.68 -1.17 2.56
N ALA A 13 -9.24 -0.55 1.51
CA ALA A 13 -9.22 -1.09 0.15
C ALA A 13 -7.80 -1.16 -0.43
N ILE A 14 -6.94 -0.17 -0.13
CA ILE A 14 -5.54 -0.18 -0.55
C ILE A 14 -4.78 -1.28 0.19
N HIS A 15 -4.95 -1.42 1.51
CA HIS A 15 -4.31 -2.47 2.30
C HIS A 15 -4.72 -3.85 1.79
N ALA A 16 -6.02 -4.06 1.51
CA ALA A 16 -6.50 -5.31 0.93
C ALA A 16 -5.89 -5.61 -0.45
N ALA A 17 -5.64 -4.61 -1.29
CA ALA A 17 -4.92 -4.81 -2.55
C ALA A 17 -3.45 -5.19 -2.32
N VAL A 18 -2.80 -4.57 -1.34
CA VAL A 18 -1.41 -4.89 -0.96
C VAL A 18 -1.31 -6.31 -0.39
N ASP A 19 -2.26 -6.73 0.45
CA ASP A 19 -2.32 -8.08 1.01
C ASP A 19 -2.57 -9.15 -0.08
N LYS A 20 -3.22 -8.76 -1.19
CA LYS A 20 -3.34 -9.60 -2.41
C LYS A 20 -2.08 -9.61 -3.28
N GLY A 21 -1.05 -8.84 -2.92
CA GLY A 21 0.25 -8.81 -3.61
C GLY A 21 0.52 -7.53 -4.41
N ALA A 22 -0.32 -6.49 -4.32
CA ALA A 22 0.00 -5.21 -4.95
C ALA A 22 1.21 -4.55 -4.28
N SER A 23 2.34 -4.48 -4.98
CA SER A 23 3.61 -3.97 -4.44
C SER A 23 4.05 -2.63 -5.03
N CYS A 24 3.30 -2.08 -6.00
CA CYS A 24 3.60 -0.81 -6.66
C CYS A 24 2.34 0.00 -6.96
N ILE A 25 2.52 1.27 -7.33
CA ILE A 25 1.41 2.18 -7.62
C ILE A 25 0.52 1.68 -8.77
N ASP A 26 1.11 1.07 -9.79
CA ASP A 26 0.39 0.56 -10.96
C ASP A 26 -0.52 -0.62 -10.58
N SER A 27 -0.04 -1.53 -9.73
CA SER A 27 -0.86 -2.63 -9.22
C SER A 27 -2.02 -2.12 -8.35
N VAL A 28 -1.76 -1.17 -7.44
CA VAL A 28 -2.83 -0.58 -6.63
C VAL A 28 -3.83 0.18 -7.51
N ARG A 29 -3.36 0.89 -8.53
CA ARG A 29 -4.22 1.61 -9.49
C ARG A 29 -5.12 0.64 -10.24
N ASN A 30 -4.57 -0.48 -10.72
CA ASN A 30 -5.33 -1.50 -11.44
C ASN A 30 -6.40 -2.17 -10.56
N GLU A 31 -6.05 -2.50 -9.31
CA GLU A 31 -6.96 -3.20 -8.38
C GLU A 31 -8.05 -2.29 -7.79
N THR A 32 -7.73 -1.03 -7.49
CA THR A 32 -8.61 -0.15 -6.69
C THR A 32 -9.10 1.07 -7.43
N GLY A 33 -8.50 1.43 -8.57
CA GLY A 33 -8.70 2.70 -9.25
C GLY A 33 -8.01 3.90 -8.57
N ALA A 34 -7.38 3.75 -7.40
CA ALA A 34 -6.65 4.86 -6.79
C ALA A 34 -5.55 5.39 -7.72
N ALA A 35 -5.35 6.71 -7.76
CA ALA A 35 -4.40 7.39 -8.65
C ALA A 35 -4.66 7.22 -10.17
N ALA A 36 -5.86 6.79 -10.59
CA ALA A 36 -6.23 6.71 -12.02
C ALA A 36 -6.88 8.00 -12.59
N CYS A 37 -7.29 8.95 -11.74
CA CYS A 37 -7.98 10.18 -12.16
C CYS A 37 -7.09 11.42 -12.03
N CYS A 38 -7.19 12.18 -10.92
CA CYS A 38 -6.46 13.44 -10.76
C CYS A 38 -5.03 13.31 -10.18
N GLY A 39 -4.62 12.09 -9.80
CA GLY A 39 -3.28 11.82 -9.24
C GLY A 39 -3.01 12.33 -7.81
N LYS A 40 -3.83 13.23 -7.25
CA LYS A 40 -3.57 13.86 -5.93
C LYS A 40 -3.41 12.90 -4.76
N CYS A 41 -4.03 11.72 -4.82
CA CYS A 41 -3.91 10.69 -3.79
C CYS A 41 -2.62 9.85 -3.89
N GLN A 42 -1.87 9.94 -4.98
CA GLN A 42 -0.73 9.06 -5.27
C GLN A 42 0.35 9.10 -4.18
N PHE A 43 0.63 10.26 -3.57
CA PHE A 43 1.59 10.34 -2.47
C PHE A 43 1.15 9.53 -1.24
N LYS A 44 -0.15 9.54 -0.92
CA LYS A 44 -0.71 8.76 0.19
C LYS A 44 -0.65 7.26 -0.10
N VAL A 45 -0.94 6.86 -1.34
CA VAL A 45 -0.84 5.46 -1.77
C VAL A 45 0.60 4.96 -1.66
N ASN A 46 1.58 5.76 -2.14
CA ASN A 46 2.99 5.41 -2.01
C ASN A 46 3.43 5.28 -0.55
N ARG A 47 2.95 6.17 0.32
CA ARG A 47 3.24 6.07 1.75
C ARG A 47 2.75 4.75 2.35
N ILE A 48 1.52 4.33 2.04
CA ILE A 48 0.98 3.03 2.49
C ILE A 48 1.85 1.86 1.99
N LEU A 49 2.26 1.89 0.72
CA LEU A 49 3.13 0.86 0.15
C LEU A 49 4.49 0.80 0.86
N GLN A 50 5.09 1.95 1.16
CA GLN A 50 6.37 2.04 1.86
C GLN A 50 6.26 1.58 3.33
N GLU A 51 5.19 1.97 4.02
CA GLU A 51 4.93 1.53 5.40
C GLU A 51 4.84 -0.01 5.46
N ARG A 52 4.16 -0.64 4.50
CA ARG A 52 4.09 -2.11 4.42
C ARG A 52 5.47 -2.76 4.24
N GLN A 53 6.29 -2.23 3.33
CA GLN A 53 7.64 -2.75 3.06
C GLN A 53 8.58 -2.62 4.27
N GLN A 54 8.42 -1.57 5.07
CA GLN A 54 9.19 -1.39 6.31
C GLN A 54 8.77 -2.39 7.38
N THR A 55 7.47 -2.67 7.51
CA THR A 55 6.97 -3.71 8.43
C THR A 55 7.54 -5.08 8.06
N ASP A 56 7.45 -5.49 6.80
CA ASP A 56 7.99 -6.78 6.34
C ASP A 56 9.51 -6.91 6.61
N THR A 57 10.26 -5.84 6.38
CA THR A 57 11.72 -5.81 6.63
C THR A 57 12.05 -5.90 8.12
N SER A 58 11.26 -5.25 8.98
CA SER A 58 11.43 -5.28 10.43
C SER A 58 11.13 -6.66 11.03
N GLU A 59 10.08 -7.33 10.57
CA GLU A 59 9.69 -8.66 11.04
C GLU A 59 10.75 -9.70 10.68
N PHE A 60 11.28 -9.64 9.45
CA PHE A 60 12.37 -10.52 9.02
C PHE A 60 13.66 -10.31 9.84
N SER A 61 14.00 -9.06 10.13
CA SER A 61 15.20 -8.72 10.93
C SER A 61 15.10 -9.23 12.36
N VAL A 62 13.92 -9.10 12.99
CA VAL A 62 13.67 -9.63 14.34
C VAL A 62 13.69 -11.15 14.34
N ALA A 63 13.02 -11.80 13.38
CA ALA A 63 13.03 -13.25 13.28
C ALA A 63 14.45 -13.80 13.10
N GLN A 64 15.25 -13.22 12.20
CA GLN A 64 16.64 -13.67 11.98
C GLN A 64 17.53 -13.47 13.21
N ALA A 65 17.33 -12.39 13.98
CA ALA A 65 18.09 -12.12 15.20
C ALA A 65 17.72 -13.04 16.38
N ILE A 66 16.49 -13.58 16.44
CA ILE A 66 16.07 -14.52 17.49
C ILE A 66 16.54 -15.95 17.20
N TYR A 67 16.65 -16.33 15.92
CA TYR A 67 17.08 -17.66 15.49
C TYR A 67 18.60 -17.77 15.23
N SER A 68 19.39 -16.76 15.57
CA SER A 68 20.87 -16.76 15.54
C SER A 68 21.44 -16.72 16.95
#